data_AF-A0A969L5G0-F1
#
_entry.id   AF-A0A969L5G0-F1
#
_cell.length_a   1.000
_cell.length_b   1.000
_cell.length_c   1.000
_cell.angle_alpha   90.00
_cell.angle_beta   90.00
_cell.angle_gamma   90.00
#
_symmetry.space_group_name_H-M   'P 1'
#
loop_
_entity.id
_entity.type
_entity.pdbx_description
1 polymer ?
#
loop_
_entity_poly.entity_id
_entity_poly.type
_entity_poly.pdbx_seq_one_letter_code
_entity_poly.pdbx_strand_id
1 'polypeptide(L)'
;MNRTHYFNYIEEKISALATRIKERGKLNILDLNIHAENFYAHFFNKLYDWNLINSNITRSNFEAIDLVDNNNKLIVQVSATCTKRKLEGCLMKENIQNYSKYTFKFISITKNTDKLRLKNYNNPYNITFNPQVDIIDANTILNNLLSLEISRQKDIYNFIKQELGAVENFIILDSNLANIVNMLSSERWSEDVADYKFNPYEINKKLIIMN
;
A
#
# COMPACT_ATOMS: atom_id res chain seq x y z
N MET A 1 -5.18 18.46 -7.76
CA MET A 1 -3.77 18.22 -8.16
C MET A 1 -3.54 16.72 -8.27
N ASN A 2 -2.93 16.23 -9.36
CA ASN A 2 -2.74 14.78 -9.57
C ASN A 2 -1.90 14.11 -8.47
N ARG A 3 -0.89 14.81 -7.92
CA ARG A 3 -0.10 14.36 -6.75
C ARG A 3 -0.98 13.92 -5.59
N THR A 4 -1.96 14.75 -5.20
CA THR A 4 -2.90 14.46 -4.11
C THR A 4 -3.72 13.21 -4.40
N HIS A 5 -4.20 13.05 -5.63
CA HIS A 5 -4.96 11.86 -6.03
C HIS A 5 -4.10 10.58 -5.94
N TYR A 6 -2.89 10.60 -6.48
CA TYR A 6 -1.98 9.46 -6.42
C TYR A 6 -1.58 9.12 -4.99
N PHE A 7 -1.17 10.12 -4.21
CA PHE A 7 -0.78 9.92 -2.82
C PHE A 7 -1.91 9.32 -1.99
N ASN A 8 -3.12 9.91 -2.03
CA ASN A 8 -4.25 9.43 -1.24
C ASN A 8 -4.61 7.98 -1.59
N TYR A 9 -4.59 7.62 -2.87
CA TYR A 9 -4.88 6.26 -3.29
C TYR A 9 -3.82 5.27 -2.80
N ILE A 10 -2.54 5.63 -2.93
CA ILE A 10 -1.42 4.79 -2.48
C ILE A 10 -1.47 4.59 -0.97
N GLU A 11 -1.66 5.68 -0.21
CA GLU A 11 -1.78 5.67 1.24
C GLU A 11 -2.92 4.75 1.68
N GLU A 12 -4.12 4.94 1.14
CA GLU A 12 -5.30 4.14 1.48
C GLU A 12 -5.04 2.64 1.28
N LYS A 13 -4.51 2.24 0.11
CA LYS A 13 -4.31 0.83 -0.22
C LYS A 13 -3.21 0.17 0.60
N ILE A 14 -2.10 0.87 0.84
CA ILE A 14 -1.00 0.33 1.67
C ILE A 14 -1.46 0.22 3.13
N SER A 15 -2.12 1.24 3.67
CA SER A 15 -2.65 1.25 5.03
C SER A 15 -3.67 0.13 5.24
N ALA A 16 -4.56 -0.09 4.27
CA ALA A 16 -5.54 -1.17 4.30
C ALA A 16 -4.88 -2.55 4.26
N LEU A 17 -3.93 -2.77 3.34
CA LEU A 17 -3.19 -4.03 3.24
C LEU A 17 -2.42 -4.33 4.54
N ALA A 18 -1.69 -3.34 5.07
CA ALA A 18 -0.90 -3.51 6.28
C ALA A 18 -1.78 -3.83 7.50
N THR A 19 -2.95 -3.18 7.61
CA THR A 19 -3.95 -3.50 8.63
C THR A 19 -4.47 -4.93 8.47
N ARG A 20 -4.81 -5.34 7.25
CA ARG A 20 -5.30 -6.70 6.96
C ARG A 20 -4.26 -7.77 7.32
N ILE A 21 -3.00 -7.57 6.96
CA ILE A 21 -1.88 -8.45 7.31
C ILE A 21 -1.75 -8.55 8.84
N LYS A 22 -1.78 -7.42 9.54
CA LYS A 22 -1.69 -7.39 11.00
C LYS A 22 -2.82 -8.15 11.69
N GLU A 23 -4.07 -7.90 11.29
CA GLU A 23 -5.23 -8.52 11.93
C GLU A 23 -5.32 -10.02 11.59
N ARG A 24 -5.03 -10.43 10.35
CA ARG A 24 -4.94 -11.86 9.98
C ARG A 24 -3.80 -12.58 10.69
N GLY A 25 -2.65 -11.91 10.86
CA GLY A 25 -1.52 -12.44 11.61
C GLY A 25 -1.86 -12.74 13.07
N LYS A 26 -2.72 -11.95 13.72
CA LYS A 26 -3.23 -12.25 15.07
C LYS A 26 -4.11 -13.50 15.11
N LEU A 27 -4.74 -13.85 14.00
CA LEU A 27 -5.55 -15.05 13.83
C LEU A 27 -4.74 -16.26 13.35
N ASN A 28 -3.41 -16.15 13.25
CA ASN A 28 -2.51 -17.15 12.66
C ASN A 28 -2.83 -17.50 11.19
N ILE A 29 -3.45 -16.57 10.46
CA ILE A 29 -3.75 -16.71 9.02
C ILE A 29 -2.64 -16.00 8.24
N LEU A 30 -1.70 -16.77 7.67
CA LEU A 30 -0.46 -16.27 7.05
C LEU A 30 -0.41 -16.40 5.52
N ASP A 31 -1.50 -16.83 4.89
CA ASP A 31 -1.66 -16.94 3.42
C ASP A 31 -1.29 -15.64 2.69
N LEU A 32 -1.73 -14.51 3.23
CA LEU A 32 -1.52 -13.19 2.69
C LEU A 32 -0.05 -12.75 2.78
N ASN A 33 0.72 -13.28 3.74
CA ASN A 33 2.10 -12.84 3.96
C ASN A 33 3.01 -13.22 2.80
N ILE A 34 2.84 -14.43 2.24
CA ILE A 34 3.64 -14.91 1.11
C ILE A 34 3.42 -14.01 -0.12
N HIS A 35 2.16 -13.68 -0.42
CA HIS A 35 1.84 -12.76 -1.52
C HIS A 35 2.29 -11.32 -1.22
N ALA A 36 2.20 -10.90 0.04
CA ALA A 36 2.62 -9.57 0.47
C ALA A 36 4.13 -9.34 0.33
N GLU A 37 4.96 -10.37 0.51
CA GLU A 37 6.42 -10.25 0.34
C GLU A 37 6.79 -9.78 -1.08
N ASN A 38 6.25 -10.44 -2.11
CA ASN A 38 6.51 -10.05 -3.50
C ASN A 38 5.98 -8.64 -3.80
N PHE A 39 4.78 -8.33 -3.32
CA PHE A 39 4.22 -6.99 -3.43
C PHE A 39 5.16 -5.94 -2.79
N TYR A 40 5.61 -6.15 -1.55
CA TYR A 40 6.48 -5.22 -0.85
C TYR A 40 7.86 -5.11 -1.50
N ALA A 41 8.41 -6.19 -2.07
CA ALA A 41 9.64 -6.14 -2.86
C ALA A 41 9.49 -5.16 -4.03
N HIS A 42 8.47 -5.35 -4.88
CA HIS A 42 8.24 -4.48 -6.03
C HIS A 42 7.91 -3.04 -5.62
N PHE A 43 7.13 -2.87 -4.56
CA PHE A 43 6.80 -1.55 -4.00
C PHE A 43 8.06 -0.80 -3.55
N PHE A 44 8.91 -1.42 -2.72
CA PHE A 44 10.12 -0.78 -2.21
C PHE A 44 11.18 -0.58 -3.29
N ASN A 45 11.25 -1.44 -4.31
CA ASN A 45 12.11 -1.19 -5.47
C ASN A 45 11.71 0.10 -6.19
N LYS A 46 10.41 0.35 -6.38
CA LYS A 46 9.91 1.58 -6.99
C LYS A 46 10.08 2.81 -6.10
N LEU A 47 9.93 2.66 -4.79
CA LEU A 47 10.02 3.76 -3.82
C LEU A 47 11.47 4.19 -3.56
N TYR A 48 12.41 3.26 -3.49
CA TYR A 48 13.79 3.50 -3.04
C TYR A 48 14.87 3.23 -4.08
N ASP A 49 14.49 2.83 -5.31
CA ASP A 49 15.43 2.40 -6.37
C ASP A 49 16.32 1.22 -5.93
N TRP A 50 15.73 0.30 -5.17
CA TRP A 50 16.36 -0.95 -4.78
C TRP A 50 16.08 -2.07 -5.80
N ASN A 51 16.76 -3.19 -5.64
CA ASN A 51 16.62 -4.42 -6.42
C ASN A 51 16.32 -5.62 -5.49
N LEU A 52 15.34 -5.45 -4.60
CA LEU A 52 14.86 -6.47 -3.69
C LEU A 52 14.18 -7.61 -4.44
N ILE A 53 14.56 -8.83 -4.08
CA ILE A 53 13.89 -10.07 -4.46
C ILE A 53 13.49 -10.82 -3.19
N ASN A 54 12.41 -11.60 -3.27
CA ASN A 54 11.98 -12.44 -2.16
C ASN A 54 13.04 -13.52 -1.86
N SER A 55 13.48 -13.61 -0.60
CA SER A 55 14.49 -14.56 -0.15
C SER A 55 14.03 -16.02 -0.33
N ASN A 56 12.73 -16.28 -0.16
CA ASN A 56 12.12 -17.60 -0.27
C ASN A 56 12.23 -18.18 -1.69
N ILE A 57 12.37 -17.34 -2.73
CA ILE A 57 12.54 -17.77 -4.12
C ILE A 57 13.95 -18.34 -4.35
N THR A 58 14.95 -17.82 -3.65
CA THR A 58 16.37 -18.18 -3.88
C THR A 58 16.89 -19.20 -2.88
N ARG A 59 16.36 -19.22 -1.65
CA ARG A 59 16.71 -20.19 -0.62
C ARG A 59 15.52 -20.43 0.31
N SER A 60 15.14 -21.70 0.50
CA SER A 60 14.10 -22.06 1.47
C SER A 60 14.55 -21.72 2.89
N ASN A 61 13.68 -21.06 3.68
CA ASN A 61 13.72 -20.92 5.15
C ASN A 61 14.73 -19.91 5.76
N PHE A 62 14.82 -18.68 5.25
CA PHE A 62 15.44 -17.59 6.02
C PHE A 62 14.40 -16.87 6.89
N GLU A 63 14.07 -17.43 8.05
CA GLU A 63 13.02 -16.95 8.97
C GLU A 63 13.16 -15.46 9.41
N ALA A 64 14.35 -14.86 9.25
CA ALA A 64 14.63 -13.48 9.66
C ALA A 64 14.83 -12.48 8.51
N ILE A 65 14.83 -12.94 7.26
CA ILE A 65 15.09 -12.09 6.08
C ILE A 65 14.02 -12.38 5.05
N ASP A 66 13.15 -11.41 4.79
CA ASP A 66 12.06 -11.57 3.82
C ASP A 66 12.56 -11.25 2.41
N LEU A 67 13.37 -10.19 2.27
CA LEU A 67 13.83 -9.68 0.98
C LEU A 67 15.35 -9.45 0.96
N VAL A 68 15.97 -9.65 -0.20
CA VAL A 68 17.41 -9.47 -0.41
C VAL A 68 17.66 -8.63 -1.66
N ASP A 69 18.59 -7.69 -1.58
CA ASP A 69 19.15 -6.97 -2.72
C ASP A 69 20.65 -7.23 -2.78
N ASN A 70 21.07 -8.03 -3.75
CA ASN A 70 22.47 -8.38 -3.92
C ASN A 70 23.31 -7.28 -4.59
N ASN A 71 22.68 -6.33 -5.26
CA ASN A 71 23.35 -5.22 -5.96
C ASN A 71 23.73 -4.14 -4.95
N ASN A 72 22.76 -3.70 -4.15
CA ASN A 72 22.96 -2.68 -3.12
C ASN A 72 23.44 -3.24 -1.78
N LYS A 73 23.59 -4.57 -1.67
CA LYS A 73 23.96 -5.29 -0.44
C LYS A 73 23.00 -4.95 0.71
N LEU A 74 21.70 -5.12 0.48
CA LEU A 74 20.66 -4.92 1.48
C LEU A 74 19.98 -6.24 1.81
N ILE A 75 19.66 -6.44 3.09
CA ILE A 75 18.71 -7.45 3.53
C ILE A 75 17.59 -6.75 4.29
N VAL A 76 16.35 -7.14 4.03
CA VAL A 76 15.17 -6.44 4.52
C VAL A 76 14.23 -7.42 5.19
N GLN A 77 13.80 -7.05 6.38
CA GLN A 77 12.70 -7.70 7.09
C GLN A 77 11.49 -6.77 7.05
N VAL A 78 10.36 -7.27 6.55
CA VAL A 78 9.09 -6.54 6.48
C VAL A 78 8.16 -7.10 7.55
N SER A 79 7.60 -6.25 8.39
CA SER A 79 6.77 -6.70 9.51
C SER A 79 5.58 -5.82 9.77
N ALA A 80 4.42 -6.46 9.91
CA ALA A 80 3.22 -5.84 10.45
C ALA A 80 3.28 -5.59 11.98
N THR A 81 4.29 -6.14 12.67
CA THR A 81 4.50 -5.92 14.10
C THR A 81 5.95 -5.54 14.38
N CYS A 82 6.17 -4.41 15.03
CA CYS A 82 7.50 -3.95 15.37
C CYS A 82 7.70 -3.96 16.89
N THR A 83 8.60 -4.82 17.38
CA THR A 83 9.01 -4.90 18.79
C THR A 83 10.52 -5.05 18.87
N LYS A 84 11.13 -4.60 19.99
CA LYS A 84 12.57 -4.75 20.22
C LYS A 84 12.99 -6.22 20.09
N ARG A 85 12.25 -7.11 20.73
CA ARG A 85 12.49 -8.56 20.72
C ARG A 85 12.50 -9.14 19.30
N LYS A 86 11.60 -8.68 18.43
CA LYS A 86 11.54 -9.18 17.04
C LYS A 86 12.76 -8.74 16.25
N LEU A 87 13.11 -7.46 16.33
CA LEU A 87 14.27 -6.90 15.63
C LEU A 87 15.59 -7.53 16.13
N GLU A 88 15.77 -7.56 17.44
CA GLU A 88 16.93 -8.21 18.07
C GLU A 88 16.98 -9.71 17.76
N GLY A 89 15.82 -10.37 17.74
CA GLY A 89 15.68 -11.76 17.31
C GLY A 89 16.14 -11.99 15.88
N CYS A 90 15.90 -11.05 14.95
CA CYS A 90 16.45 -11.10 13.60
C CYS A 90 17.97 -11.00 13.65
N LEU A 91 18.52 -9.95 14.28
CA LEU A 91 19.97 -9.67 14.37
C LEU A 91 20.78 -10.81 15.01
N MET A 92 20.16 -11.60 15.89
CA MET A 92 20.78 -12.72 16.58
C MET A 92 20.70 -14.06 15.83
N LYS A 93 20.06 -14.14 14.66
CA LYS A 93 20.03 -15.39 13.87
C LYS A 93 21.39 -15.65 13.21
N GLU A 94 21.90 -16.86 13.35
CA GLU A 94 23.17 -17.31 12.77
C GLU A 94 23.27 -17.04 11.25
N ASN A 95 22.16 -17.24 10.54
CA ASN A 95 22.06 -17.01 9.10
C ASN A 95 22.41 -15.57 8.66
N ILE A 96 22.34 -14.58 9.56
CA ILE A 96 22.76 -13.20 9.28
C ILE A 96 24.28 -13.10 9.05
N GLN A 97 25.07 -14.00 9.62
CA GLN A 97 26.52 -14.02 9.41
C GLN A 97 26.91 -14.11 7.92
N ASN A 98 26.08 -14.80 7.12
CA ASN A 98 26.27 -14.90 5.66
C ASN A 98 26.15 -13.55 4.94
N TYR A 99 25.60 -12.53 5.61
CA TYR A 99 25.34 -11.20 5.11
C TYR A 99 26.14 -10.14 5.85
N SER A 100 27.31 -10.49 6.42
CA SER A 100 28.18 -9.55 7.15
C SER A 100 28.55 -8.27 6.39
N LYS A 101 28.57 -8.32 5.05
CA LYS A 101 28.83 -7.16 4.17
C LYS A 101 27.57 -6.39 3.74
N TYR A 102 26.40 -6.77 4.25
CA TYR A 102 25.13 -6.17 3.88
C TYR A 102 24.66 -5.22 4.98
N THR A 103 23.76 -4.31 4.61
CA THR A 103 23.01 -3.48 5.54
C THR A 103 21.66 -4.12 5.83
N PHE A 104 21.36 -4.32 7.11
CA PHE A 104 20.05 -4.81 7.55
C PHE A 104 19.08 -3.65 7.67
N LYS A 105 17.89 -3.78 7.07
CA LYS A 105 16.79 -2.84 7.23
C LYS A 105 15.56 -3.54 7.80
N PHE A 106 14.93 -2.89 8.77
CA PHE A 106 13.68 -3.35 9.38
C PHE A 106 12.56 -2.42 8.98
N ILE A 107 11.55 -2.95 8.26
CA ILE A 107 10.41 -2.18 7.77
C ILE A 107 9.15 -2.52 8.57
N SER A 108 8.62 -1.55 9.31
CA SER A 108 7.36 -1.63 10.03
C SER A 108 6.22 -1.05 9.19
N ILE A 109 5.34 -1.90 8.68
CA ILE A 109 4.24 -1.47 7.79
C ILE A 109 3.00 -0.93 8.52
N THR A 110 2.90 -1.06 9.85
CA THR A 110 1.69 -0.60 10.60
C THR A 110 1.95 0.34 11.77
N LYS A 111 3.12 0.29 12.40
CA LYS A 111 3.39 1.02 13.65
C LYS A 111 4.47 2.06 13.43
N ASN A 112 4.29 3.21 14.06
CA ASN A 112 5.37 4.16 14.32
C ASN A 112 6.45 3.47 15.20
N THR A 113 7.71 3.69 14.85
CA THR A 113 8.89 3.04 15.43
C THR A 113 9.81 3.99 16.21
N ASP A 114 9.40 5.23 16.51
CA ASP A 114 10.26 6.23 17.17
C ASP A 114 10.96 5.72 18.44
N LYS A 115 10.23 5.01 19.30
CA LYS A 115 10.80 4.43 20.54
C LYS A 115 11.82 3.30 20.29
N LEU A 116 11.81 2.69 19.11
CA LEU A 116 12.71 1.60 18.73
C LEU A 116 14.00 2.13 18.12
N ARG A 117 13.96 3.29 17.46
CA ARG A 117 15.16 3.98 16.93
C ARG A 117 16.12 4.38 18.05
N LEU A 118 15.58 4.71 19.23
CA LEU A 118 16.35 5.14 20.40
C LEU A 118 16.97 3.98 21.21
N LYS A 119 16.77 2.73 20.80
CA LYS A 119 17.23 1.56 21.57
C LYS A 119 18.54 1.00 21.02
N ASN A 120 19.28 0.36 21.92
CA ASN A 120 20.42 -0.49 21.58
C ASN A 120 19.96 -1.93 21.35
N TYR A 121 20.59 -2.59 20.38
CA TYR A 121 20.29 -3.95 19.97
C TYR A 121 21.55 -4.80 20.04
N ASN A 122 21.42 -6.02 20.57
CA ASN A 122 22.48 -7.00 20.43
C ASN A 122 22.61 -7.43 18.97
N ASN A 123 23.82 -7.32 18.43
CA ASN A 123 24.15 -7.65 17.05
C ASN A 123 25.45 -8.47 17.03
N PRO A 124 25.40 -9.76 17.43
CA PRO A 124 26.58 -10.58 17.64
C PRO A 124 27.39 -10.86 16.36
N TYR A 125 26.77 -10.70 15.19
CA TYR A 125 27.39 -10.93 13.88
C TYR A 125 27.87 -9.64 13.19
N ASN A 126 27.81 -8.50 13.91
CA ASN A 126 28.28 -7.19 13.44
C ASN A 126 27.76 -6.80 12.05
N ILE A 127 26.50 -7.12 11.72
CA ILE A 127 25.90 -6.63 10.48
C ILE A 127 25.76 -5.11 10.50
N THR A 128 25.86 -4.45 9.34
CA THR A 128 25.64 -3.00 9.28
C THR A 128 24.18 -2.69 9.61
N PHE A 129 23.95 -2.02 10.73
CA PHE A 129 22.61 -1.65 11.18
C PHE A 129 22.67 -0.41 12.08
N ASN A 130 22.02 0.66 11.66
CA ASN A 130 21.82 1.87 12.44
C ASN A 130 20.31 2.08 12.70
N PRO A 131 19.84 1.87 13.95
CA PRO A 131 18.43 1.99 14.30
C PRO A 131 17.76 3.30 13.88
N GLN A 132 18.50 4.41 13.77
CA GLN A 132 17.94 5.72 13.42
C GLN A 132 17.49 5.79 11.95
N VAL A 133 18.18 5.11 11.05
CA VAL A 133 17.96 5.21 9.59
C VAL A 133 17.50 3.89 8.96
N ASP A 134 17.83 2.76 9.59
CA ASP A 134 17.51 1.43 9.06
C ASP A 134 16.21 0.85 9.62
N ILE A 135 15.60 1.51 10.60
CA ILE A 135 14.21 1.24 10.99
C ILE A 135 13.30 2.22 10.23
N ILE A 136 12.60 1.67 9.24
CA ILE A 136 11.68 2.40 8.38
C ILE A 136 10.26 2.06 8.82
N ASP A 137 9.41 3.05 9.05
CA ASP A 137 8.01 2.84 9.37
C ASP A 137 7.07 3.42 8.32
N ALA A 138 5.77 3.15 8.48
CA ALA A 138 4.72 3.66 7.60
C ALA A 138 4.81 5.18 7.39
N ASN A 139 5.09 5.97 8.43
CA ASN A 139 5.23 7.42 8.29
C ASN A 139 6.44 7.80 7.44
N THR A 140 7.57 7.13 7.63
CA THR A 140 8.78 7.32 6.82
C THR A 140 8.50 6.97 5.35
N ILE A 141 7.81 5.86 5.10
CA ILE A 141 7.39 5.42 3.75
C ILE A 141 6.51 6.50 3.09
N LEU A 142 5.48 6.99 3.78
CA LEU A 142 4.56 7.99 3.25
C LEU A 142 5.25 9.34 3.02
N ASN A 143 6.16 9.76 3.91
CA ASN A 143 6.95 10.98 3.72
C ASN A 143 7.88 10.87 2.51
N ASN A 144 8.52 9.71 2.31
CA ASN A 144 9.35 9.47 1.13
C ASN A 144 8.50 9.47 -0.13
N LEU A 145 7.28 8.94 -0.09
CA LEU A 145 6.34 8.99 -1.21
C LEU A 145 5.94 10.44 -1.55
N LEU A 146 5.69 11.29 -0.54
CA LEU A 146 5.35 12.70 -0.73
C LEU A 146 6.46 13.49 -1.43
N SER A 147 7.73 13.18 -1.14
CA SER A 147 8.89 13.88 -1.71
C SER A 147 9.26 13.43 -3.13
N LEU A 148 8.69 12.33 -3.62
CA LEU A 148 8.96 11.84 -4.98
C LEU A 148 8.45 12.78 -6.07
N GLU A 149 9.10 12.73 -7.23
CA GLU A 149 8.60 13.36 -8.45
C GLU A 149 7.25 12.79 -8.89
N ILE A 150 6.44 13.62 -9.55
CA ILE A 150 5.07 13.26 -9.95
C ILE A 150 5.03 12.04 -10.90
N SER A 151 6.03 11.88 -11.76
CA SER A 151 6.18 10.70 -12.62
C SER A 151 6.32 9.43 -11.79
N ARG A 152 7.22 9.42 -10.80
CA ARG A 152 7.43 8.29 -9.90
C ARG A 152 6.20 8.00 -9.03
N GLN A 153 5.52 9.03 -8.54
CA GLN A 153 4.26 8.86 -7.80
C GLN A 153 3.20 8.18 -8.68
N LYS A 154 3.09 8.59 -9.96
CA LYS A 154 2.17 7.98 -10.92
C LYS A 154 2.53 6.51 -11.20
N ASP A 155 3.81 6.18 -11.32
CA ASP A 155 4.26 4.81 -11.58
C ASP A 155 3.96 3.89 -10.40
N ILE A 156 4.17 4.37 -9.17
CA ILE A 156 3.79 3.63 -7.95
C ILE A 156 2.27 3.49 -7.86
N TYR A 157 1.52 4.55 -8.16
CA TYR A 157 0.06 4.51 -8.20
C TYR A 157 -0.45 3.44 -9.18
N ASN A 158 0.08 3.42 -10.40
CA ASN A 158 -0.33 2.45 -11.43
C ASN A 158 -0.04 1.01 -10.98
N PHE A 159 1.15 0.78 -10.40
CA PHE A 159 1.51 -0.51 -9.84
C PHE A 159 0.54 -0.95 -8.74
N ILE A 160 0.23 -0.07 -7.78
CA ILE A 160 -0.70 -0.38 -6.69
C ILE A 160 -2.12 -0.59 -7.21
N LYS A 161 -2.55 0.17 -8.22
CA LYS A 161 -3.85 -0.05 -8.86
C LYS A 161 -3.92 -1.43 -9.54
N GLN A 162 -2.84 -1.90 -10.16
CA GLN A 162 -2.79 -3.23 -10.77
C GLN A 162 -2.80 -4.36 -9.74
N GLU A 163 -2.05 -4.21 -8.64
CA GLU A 163 -1.92 -5.24 -7.61
C GLU A 163 -3.10 -5.28 -6.62
N LEU A 164 -3.58 -4.11 -6.20
CA LEU A 164 -4.54 -3.96 -5.09
C LEU A 164 -5.84 -3.26 -5.51
N GLY A 165 -5.96 -2.85 -6.77
CA GLY A 165 -7.20 -2.30 -7.30
C GLY A 165 -8.30 -3.35 -7.35
N ALA A 166 -9.55 -2.89 -7.31
CA ALA A 166 -10.66 -3.77 -7.63
C ALA A 166 -10.53 -4.22 -9.09
N VAL A 167 -10.78 -5.50 -9.35
CA VAL A 167 -11.08 -5.93 -10.72
C VAL A 167 -12.33 -5.17 -11.12
N GLU A 168 -12.20 -4.23 -12.05
CA GLU A 168 -13.35 -3.51 -12.58
C GLU A 168 -14.26 -4.56 -13.24
N ASN A 169 -15.36 -4.90 -12.58
CA ASN A 169 -16.38 -5.82 -13.10
C ASN A 169 -17.18 -5.11 -14.21
N PHE A 170 -16.50 -4.74 -15.30
CA PHE A 170 -17.10 -4.15 -16.49
C PHE A 170 -18.21 -5.03 -17.06
N ILE A 171 -18.07 -6.36 -16.92
CA ILE A 171 -19.05 -7.35 -17.38
C ILE A 171 -20.43 -7.14 -16.73
N ILE A 172 -20.47 -6.78 -15.44
CA ILE A 172 -21.75 -6.54 -14.73
C ILE A 172 -22.31 -5.16 -15.11
N LEU A 173 -21.45 -4.16 -15.30
CA LEU A 173 -21.87 -2.81 -15.67
C LEU A 173 -22.47 -2.76 -17.09
N ASP A 174 -21.83 -3.41 -18.06
CA ASP A 174 -22.31 -3.48 -19.44
C ASP A 174 -23.59 -4.29 -19.54
N SER A 175 -23.69 -5.41 -18.80
CA SER A 175 -24.94 -6.19 -18.74
C SER A 175 -26.07 -5.41 -18.09
N ASN A 176 -25.80 -4.64 -17.03
CA ASN A 176 -26.82 -3.83 -16.36
C ASN A 176 -27.25 -2.65 -17.24
N LEU A 177 -26.31 -1.99 -17.93
CA LEU A 177 -26.62 -0.94 -18.90
C LEU A 177 -27.44 -1.50 -20.06
N ALA A 178 -27.05 -2.64 -20.62
CA ALA A 178 -27.81 -3.32 -21.67
C ALA A 178 -29.23 -3.70 -21.19
N ASN A 179 -29.37 -4.19 -19.96
CA ASN A 179 -30.67 -4.49 -19.36
C ASN A 179 -31.54 -3.23 -19.18
N ILE A 180 -30.96 -2.11 -18.72
CA ILE A 180 -31.66 -0.84 -18.57
C ILE A 180 -32.10 -0.31 -19.94
N VAL A 181 -31.22 -0.33 -20.94
CA VAL A 181 -31.53 0.09 -22.31
C VAL A 181 -32.65 -0.79 -22.89
N ASN A 182 -32.57 -2.10 -22.69
CA ASN A 182 -33.61 -3.02 -23.14
C ASN A 182 -34.96 -2.77 -22.43
N MET A 183 -34.97 -2.55 -21.12
CA MET A 183 -36.18 -2.17 -20.38
C MET A 183 -36.78 -0.87 -20.93
N LEU A 184 -35.99 0.19 -21.06
CA LEU A 184 -36.44 1.49 -21.57
C LEU A 184 -36.90 1.44 -23.03
N SER A 185 -36.30 0.57 -23.86
CA SER A 185 -36.69 0.35 -25.25
C SER A 185 -37.98 -0.48 -25.39
N SER A 186 -38.26 -1.33 -24.40
CA SER A 186 -39.45 -2.18 -24.36
C SER A 186 -40.69 -1.46 -23.84
N GLU A 187 -40.51 -0.34 -23.13
CA GLU A 187 -41.59 0.56 -22.79
C GLU A 187 -42.03 1.31 -24.05
N ARG A 188 -43.29 1.13 -24.45
CA ARG A 188 -43.92 2.02 -25.43
C ARG A 188 -44.35 3.28 -24.71
N TRP A 189 -43.53 4.32 -24.83
CA TRP A 189 -43.89 5.66 -24.43
C TRP A 189 -45.05 6.08 -25.33
N SER A 190 -46.23 6.28 -24.77
CA SER A 190 -47.30 6.93 -25.51
C SER A 190 -46.82 8.33 -25.88
N GLU A 191 -46.99 8.72 -27.14
CA GLU A 191 -46.92 10.13 -27.58
C GLU A 191 -48.10 10.94 -27.04
N ASP A 192 -48.57 10.63 -25.83
CA ASP A 192 -49.29 11.64 -25.08
C ASP A 192 -48.20 12.58 -24.59
N VAL A 193 -47.95 13.60 -25.40
CA VAL A 193 -47.38 14.87 -24.95
C VAL A 193 -48.32 15.34 -23.85
N ALA A 194 -48.11 14.82 -22.64
CA ALA A 194 -48.66 15.40 -21.44
C ALA A 194 -48.11 16.81 -21.46
N ASP A 195 -49.03 17.73 -21.75
CA ASP A 195 -48.87 19.16 -21.81
C ASP A 195 -47.94 19.57 -20.66
N TYR A 196 -46.64 19.64 -20.95
CA TYR A 196 -45.63 19.89 -19.95
C TYR A 196 -45.85 21.36 -19.64
N LYS A 197 -46.62 21.64 -18.58
CA LYS A 197 -46.70 22.97 -18.00
C LYS A 197 -45.29 23.34 -17.60
N PHE A 198 -44.62 24.04 -18.51
CA PHE A 198 -43.44 24.81 -18.21
C PHE A 198 -43.89 25.78 -17.14
N ASN A 199 -43.63 25.46 -15.87
CA ASN A 199 -43.68 26.47 -14.82
C ASN A 199 -42.49 27.38 -15.14
N PRO A 200 -42.70 28.59 -15.68
CA PRO A 200 -41.60 29.50 -15.83
C PRO A 200 -41.07 29.75 -14.42
N TYR A 201 -39.77 29.55 -14.23
CA TYR A 201 -39.12 29.94 -12.99
C TYR A 201 -39.47 31.41 -12.72
N GLU A 202 -40.25 31.69 -11.67
CA GLU A 202 -40.47 33.05 -11.19
C GLU A 202 -39.17 33.57 -10.58
N ILE A 203 -38.29 34.13 -11.42
CA ILE A 203 -37.05 34.80 -11.02
C ILE A 203 -37.34 36.01 -10.09
N ASN A 204 -38.60 36.44 -9.97
CA ASN A 204 -39.02 37.60 -9.20
C ASN A 204 -39.46 37.34 -7.75
N LYS A 205 -39.29 36.14 -7.19
CA LYS A 205 -39.34 35.98 -5.73
C LYS A 205 -38.06 36.56 -5.11
N LYS A 206 -38.01 37.89 -5.06
CA LYS A 206 -37.07 38.67 -4.24
C LYS A 206 -37.05 38.07 -2.84
N LEU A 207 -35.86 37.68 -2.40
CA LEU A 207 -35.51 37.50 -1.00
C LEU A 207 -35.91 38.77 -0.24
N ILE A 208 -37.01 38.71 0.50
CA ILE A 208 -37.27 39.69 1.56
C ILE A 208 -36.41 39.22 2.73
N ILE A 209 -35.22 39.82 2.86
CA ILE A 209 -34.46 39.79 4.10
C ILE A 209 -35.27 40.64 5.09
N MET A 210 -35.83 40.01 6.12
CA MET A 210 -36.39 40.73 7.26
C MET A 210 -35.23 41.27 8.09
N ASN A 211 -35.18 42.61 8.21
CA ASN A 211 -34.35 43.34 9.16
C ASN A 211 -34.79 43.09 10.60
#